data_AF-A0A6N3I761-F1
#
_entry.id   AF-A0A6N3I761-F1
#
_cell.length_a   1.000
_cell.length_b   1.000
_cell.length_c   1.000
_cell.angle_alpha   90.00
_cell.angle_beta   90.00
_cell.angle_gamma   90.00
#
_symmetry.space_group_name_H-M   'P 1'
#
loop_
_entity.id
_entity.type
_entity.pdbx_description
1 polymer ?
#
loop_
_entity_poly.entity_id
_entity_poly.type
_entity_poly.pdbx_seq_one_letter_code
_entity_poly.pdbx_strand_id
1 'polypeptide(L)' 'MNTIMPQGELVRKAAAYLSEERARHPHKSLTTLLDETGMRFNLTPLDAMALERLFQQKPCSKAD' A
#
# COMPACT_ATOMS: atom_id res chain seq x y z
N MET A 1 -4.58 -4.47 29.46
CA MET A 1 -5.11 -4.91 28.15
C MET A 1 -4.08 -4.55 27.11
N ASN A 2 -3.29 -5.53 26.68
CA ASN A 2 -2.13 -5.28 25.81
C ASN A 2 -2.67 -5.05 24.39
N THR A 3 -2.95 -3.79 24.03
CA THR A 3 -3.10 -3.40 22.64
C THR A 3 -1.74 -3.63 22.00
N ILE A 4 -1.51 -4.87 21.57
CA ILE A 4 -0.52 -5.19 20.57
C ILE A 4 -0.95 -4.36 19.37
N MET A 5 -0.39 -3.15 19.25
CA MET A 5 -0.46 -2.36 18.04
C MET A 5 0.08 -3.29 16.96
N PRO A 6 -0.77 -3.86 16.10
CA PRO A 6 -0.26 -4.78 15.11
C PRO A 6 0.52 -3.89 14.17
N GLN A 7 1.82 -4.13 14.00
CA GLN A 7 2.66 -3.37 13.08
C GLN A 7 1.99 -3.19 11.70
N GLY A 8 1.10 -4.12 11.30
CA GLY A 8 0.25 -4.01 10.12
C GLY A 8 -0.99 -3.10 10.17
N GLU A 9 -1.28 -2.31 11.21
CA GLU A 9 -2.41 -1.36 11.18
C GLU A 9 -2.12 -0.19 10.24
N LEU A 10 -0.88 0.33 10.26
CA LEU A 10 -0.43 1.37 9.34
C LEU A 10 -0.48 0.86 7.90
N VAL A 11 0.04 -0.36 7.65
CA VAL A 11 -0.03 -1.03 6.34
C VAL A 11 -1.48 -1.21 5.89
N ARG A 12 -2.40 -1.60 6.78
CA ARG A 12 -3.82 -1.75 6.43
C ARG A 12 -4.48 -0.42 6.08
N LYS A 13 -4.23 0.63 6.86
CA LYS A 13 -4.73 2.00 6.57
C LYS A 13 -4.17 2.52 5.26
N ALA A 14 -2.87 2.35 5.04
CA ALA A 14 -2.19 2.67 3.79
C ALA A 14 -2.79 1.89 2.62
N ALA A 15 -3.03 0.57 2.76
CA ALA A 15 -3.63 -0.24 1.71
C ALA A 15 -5.05 0.17 1.36
N ALA A 16 -5.88 0.50 2.36
CA ALA A 16 -7.22 1.02 2.13
C ALA A 16 -7.16 2.35 1.36
N TYR A 17 -6.32 3.28 1.81
CA TYR A 17 -6.12 4.58 1.16
C TYR A 17 -5.63 4.43 -0.29
N LEU A 18 -4.64 3.58 -0.52
CA LEU A 18 -4.05 3.33 -1.83
C LEU A 18 -5.05 2.68 -2.79
N SER A 19 -5.91 1.78 -2.29
CA SER A 19 -7.00 1.19 -3.08
C SER A 19 -8.02 2.23 -3.53
N GLU A 20 -8.35 3.18 -2.66
CA GLU A 20 -9.28 4.28 -2.96
C GLU A 20 -8.67 5.28 -3.94
N GLU A 21 -7.40 5.66 -3.73
CA GLU A 21 -6.67 6.51 -4.68
C GLU A 21 -6.50 5.87 -6.04
N ARG A 22 -6.27 4.55 -6.10
CA ARG A 22 -6.22 3.82 -7.37
C ARG A 22 -7.58 3.81 -8.08
N ALA A 23 -8.68 3.77 -7.34
CA ALA A 23 -10.03 3.87 -7.92
C ALA A 23 -10.33 5.29 -8.44
N ARG A 24 -9.82 6.33 -7.77
CA ARG A 24 -9.94 7.74 -8.19
C ARG A 24 -8.99 8.11 -9.32
N HIS A 25 -7.79 7.53 -9.32
CA HIS A 25 -6.71 7.79 -10.25
C HIS A 25 -6.24 6.49 -10.91
N PRO A 26 -7.06 5.87 -11.78
CA PRO A 26 -6.67 4.63 -12.47
C PRO A 26 -5.46 4.80 -13.40
N HIS A 27 -5.13 6.04 -13.76
CA HIS A 27 -3.95 6.39 -14.55
C HIS A 27 -2.64 6.40 -13.75
N LYS A 28 -2.68 6.46 -12.41
CA LYS A 28 -1.47 6.46 -11.59
C LYS A 28 -0.94 5.04 -11.41
N SER A 29 0.35 4.86 -11.65
CA SER A 29 1.04 3.61 -11.39
C SER A 29 1.03 3.27 -9.91
N LEU A 30 0.91 1.98 -9.61
CA LEU A 30 0.88 1.47 -8.24
C LEU A 30 2.13 1.88 -7.44
N THR A 31 3.30 1.90 -8.10
CA THR A 31 4.58 2.35 -7.53
C THR A 31 4.53 3.81 -7.06
N THR A 32 3.93 4.71 -7.85
CA THR A 32 3.79 6.13 -7.47
C THR A 32 2.86 6.28 -6.28
N LEU A 33 1.72 5.59 -6.29
CA LEU A 33 0.78 5.61 -5.17
C LEU A 33 1.40 5.04 -3.89
N LEU A 34 2.27 4.03 -4.01
CA LEU A 34 3.01 3.42 -2.90
C LEU A 34 4.03 4.36 -2.29
N ASP A 35 4.80 5.07 -3.11
CA ASP A 35 5.77 6.07 -2.65
C ASP A 35 5.05 7.23 -1.93
N GLU A 36 4.00 7.80 -2.55
CA GLU A 36 3.17 8.85 -1.95
C GLU A 36 2.54 8.38 -0.64
N THR A 37 2.00 7.15 -0.59
CA THR A 37 1.37 6.59 0.61
C THR A 37 2.40 6.28 1.69
N GLY A 38 3.57 5.77 1.32
CA GLY A 38 4.68 5.47 2.22
C GLY A 38 5.19 6.71 2.92
N MET A 39 5.40 7.81 2.18
CA MET A 39 5.76 9.10 2.75
C MET A 39 4.65 9.66 3.64
N ARG A 40 3.38 9.55 3.22
CA ARG A 40 2.26 10.11 3.95
C ARG A 40 1.96 9.41 5.28
N PHE A 41 2.08 8.08 5.31
CA PHE A 41 1.84 7.28 6.50
C PHE A 41 3.10 7.06 7.35
N ASN A 42 4.25 7.62 6.97
CA ASN A 42 5.55 7.34 7.59
C ASN A 42 5.80 5.83 7.72
N LEU A 43 5.55 5.09 6.63
CA LEU A 43 5.79 3.66 6.62
C LEU A 43 7.29 3.39 6.77
N THR A 44 7.63 2.42 7.62
CA THR A 44 9.00 1.91 7.65
C THR A 44 9.32 1.21 6.33
N PRO A 45 10.59 1.06 5.94
CA PRO A 45 10.94 0.27 4.77
C PRO A 45 10.36 -1.16 4.81
N LEU A 46 10.19 -1.73 6.01
CA LEU A 46 9.53 -3.02 6.19
C LEU A 46 8.03 -2.98 5.84
N ASP A 47 7.32 -1.96 6.33
CA ASP A 47 5.90 -1.74 6.04
C ASP A 47 5.66 -1.41 4.56
N ALA A 48 6.53 -0.61 3.96
CA ALA A 48 6.49 -0.30 2.53
C ALA A 48 6.62 -1.59 1.70
N MET A 49 7.61 -2.44 1.99
CA MET A 49 7.76 -3.74 1.32
C MET A 49 6.56 -4.67 1.54
N ALA A 50 5.97 -4.69 2.73
CA ALA A 50 4.77 -5.48 3.01
C ALA A 50 3.56 -4.98 2.21
N LEU A 51 3.40 -3.65 2.13
CA LEU A 51 2.38 -2.98 1.33
C LEU A 51 2.58 -3.30 -0.16
N GLU A 52 3.80 -3.14 -0.69
CA GLU A 52 4.14 -3.50 -2.07
C GLU A 52 3.78 -4.94 -2.39
N ARG A 53 4.15 -5.89 -1.52
CA ARG A 53 3.85 -7.31 -1.73
C ARG A 53 2.35 -7.60 -1.73
N LEU A 54 1.56 -6.94 -0.88
CA LEU A 54 0.10 -7.10 -0.87
C LEU A 54 -0.53 -6.69 -2.21
N PHE A 55 0.01 -5.65 -2.85
CA PHE A 55 -0.51 -5.17 -4.13
C PHE A 55 0.14 -5.84 -5.36
N GLN A 56 1.40 -6.25 -5.30
CA GLN A 56 2.06 -7.05 -6.34
C GLN A 56 1.48 -8.46 -6.46
N GLN A 57 0.94 -9.03 -5.37
CA GLN A 57 0.28 -10.33 -5.41
C GLN A 57 -1.16 -10.29 -5.96
N LYS A 58 -1.74 -9.11 -6.20
CA LYS A 58 -2.98 -9.00 -6.99
C LYS A 58 -2.60 -9.28 -8.46
N PRO A 59 -3.27 -10.22 -9.14
CA PRO A 59 -2.69 -10.90 -10.29
C PRO A 59 -2.44 -9.97 -11.47
N CYS A 60 -1.24 -10.12 -12.04
CA CYS A 60 -0.98 -10.29 -13.46
C CYS A 60 -2.08 -9.79 -14.42
N SER A 61 -1.85 -8.63 -15.03
CA SER A 61 -2.07 -8.50 -16.47
C SER A 61 -0.72 -8.17 -17.10
N LYS A 62 -0.01 -9.23 -17.53
CA LYS A 62 1.04 -9.10 -18.53
C LYS A 62 0.38 -8.97 -19.92
N ALA A 63 1.10 -8.30 -20.82
CA ALA A 63 0.92 -8.18 -22.28
C ALA A 63 0.07 -6.99 -22.76
N ASP A 64 0.75 -5.89 -23.10
CA ASP A 64 1.04 -5.52 -24.49
C ASP A 64 2.43 -4.87 -24.55
#